data_AF-A0A662SE87-F1
#
_entry.id   AF-A0A662SE87-F1
#
_cell.length_a   1.000
_cell.length_b   1.000
_cell.length_c   1.000
_cell.angle_alpha   90.00
_cell.angle_beta   90.00
_cell.angle_gamma   90.00
#
_symmetry.space_group_name_H-M   'P 1'
#
loop_
_entity.id
_entity.type
_entity.pdbx_description
1 polymer ?
#
loop_
_entity_poly.entity_id
_entity_poly.type
_entity_poly.pdbx_seq_one_letter_code
_entity_poly.pdbx_strand_id
1 'polypeptide(L)'
;MYIPKGSFYISGKRNYLKGRLELAIGVWELEGEARVTSCPPEASNVMKAKVLVIPGEIEKLTAAKMIKEVLKNELKKVTSMSLYLDLDEIMRALPSGKFRILRR
;
A
#
# COMPACT_ATOMS: atom_id res chain seq x y z
N MET A 1 -11.77 -45.10 13.46
CA MET A 1 -10.76 -44.12 12.99
C MET A 1 -9.94 -43.72 14.19
N TYR A 2 -8.65 -44.09 14.24
CA TYR A 2 -7.77 -43.76 15.35
C TYR A 2 -7.09 -42.41 15.09
N ILE A 3 -7.20 -41.48 16.04
CA ILE A 3 -6.51 -40.18 16.01
C ILE A 3 -5.39 -40.27 17.05
N PRO A 4 -4.10 -40.08 16.67
CA PRO A 4 -3.01 -40.14 17.61
C PRO A 4 -3.13 -39.05 18.68
N LYS A 5 -2.65 -39.34 19.90
CA LYS A 5 -2.63 -38.37 20.99
C LYS A 5 -1.91 -37.08 20.55
N GLY A 6 -2.53 -35.93 20.82
CA GLY A 6 -2.03 -34.62 20.39
C GLY A 6 -2.59 -34.12 19.05
N SER A 7 -3.41 -34.92 18.35
CA SER A 7 -4.11 -34.49 17.13
C SER A 7 -5.59 -34.22 17.38
N PHE A 8 -6.19 -33.38 16.55
CA PHE A 8 -7.63 -33.08 16.55
C PHE A 8 -8.18 -33.10 15.13
N TYR A 9 -9.42 -33.56 14.97
CA TYR A 9 -10.11 -33.61 13.69
C TYR A 9 -11.04 -32.41 13.57
N ILE A 10 -10.79 -31.55 12.59
CA ILE A 10 -11.68 -30.44 12.27
C ILE A 10 -12.71 -30.94 11.24
N SER A 11 -13.99 -30.85 11.60
CA SER A 11 -15.11 -31.15 10.71
C SER A 11 -15.80 -29.86 10.23
N GLY A 12 -16.53 -29.96 9.12
CA GLY A 12 -17.24 -28.83 8.52
C GLY A 12 -16.72 -28.47 7.13
N LYS A 13 -17.49 -27.62 6.42
CA LYS A 13 -17.14 -27.16 5.08
C LYS A 13 -15.97 -26.18 5.16
N ARG A 14 -14.89 -26.47 4.44
CA ARG A 14 -13.72 -25.57 4.33
C ARG A 14 -14.07 -24.39 3.42
N ASN A 15 -14.07 -23.18 3.96
CA ASN A 15 -14.27 -21.94 3.20
C ASN A 15 -12.94 -21.22 3.06
N TYR A 16 -12.47 -21.07 1.83
CA TYR A 16 -11.27 -20.29 1.52
C TYR A 16 -11.69 -18.87 1.16
N LEU A 17 -11.26 -17.90 1.97
CA LEU A 17 -11.46 -16.48 1.68
C LEU A 17 -10.29 -15.98 0.84
N LYS A 18 -10.59 -15.28 -0.26
CA LYS A 18 -9.60 -14.57 -1.07
C LYS A 18 -9.85 -13.08 -0.94
N GLY A 19 -8.89 -12.35 -0.38
CA GLY A 19 -8.92 -10.89 -0.29
C GLY A 19 -8.31 -10.23 -1.53
N ARG A 20 -8.69 -8.99 -1.80
CA ARG A 20 -8.01 -8.16 -2.80
C ARG A 20 -6.68 -7.68 -2.22
N LEU A 21 -5.60 -7.84 -2.98
CA LEU A 21 -4.26 -7.39 -2.59
C LEU A 21 -3.96 -6.07 -3.29
N GLU A 22 -4.65 -5.02 -2.83
CA GLU A 22 -4.52 -3.67 -3.32
C GLU A 22 -4.20 -2.75 -2.14
N LEU A 23 -3.26 -1.82 -2.32
CA LEU A 23 -2.84 -0.87 -1.30
C LEU A 23 -2.74 0.52 -1.93
N ALA A 24 -3.32 1.52 -1.27
CA ALA A 24 -3.09 2.92 -1.61
C ALA A 24 -1.89 3.42 -0.83
N ILE A 25 -0.95 4.09 -1.51
CA ILE A 25 0.14 4.83 -0.89
C ILE A 25 0.02 6.29 -1.30
N GLY A 26 0.15 7.20 -0.34
CA GLY A 26 -0.15 8.59 -0.60
C GLY A 26 0.23 9.51 0.54
N VAL A 27 -0.07 10.80 0.33
CA VAL A 27 0.16 11.83 1.34
C VAL A 27 -1.14 12.10 2.09
N TRP A 28 -1.07 11.96 3.41
CA TRP A 28 -2.14 12.32 4.33
C TRP A 28 -1.66 13.47 5.21
N GLU A 29 -2.50 14.49 5.36
CA GLU A 29 -2.27 15.59 6.30
C GLU A 29 -2.95 15.26 7.62
N LEU A 30 -2.13 15.16 8.67
CA LEU A 30 -2.57 14.95 10.04
C LEU A 30 -2.08 16.15 10.87
N GLU A 31 -3.01 16.86 11.52
CA GLU A 31 -2.67 18.00 12.41
C GLU A 31 -1.82 19.10 11.74
N GLY A 32 -1.96 19.28 10.42
CA GLY A 32 -1.19 20.25 9.64
C GLY A 32 0.17 19.74 9.15
N GLU A 33 0.57 18.53 9.51
CA GLU A 33 1.76 17.87 8.96
C GLU A 33 1.37 16.89 7.85
N ALA A 34 2.00 17.05 6.68
CA ALA A 34 1.84 16.12 5.58
C ALA A 34 2.83 14.97 5.70
N ARG A 35 2.32 13.73 5.79
CA ARG A 35 3.12 12.49 5.90
C ARG A 35 2.77 11.48 4.83
N VAL A 36 3.75 10.68 4.42
CA VAL A 36 3.53 9.55 3.52
C VAL A 36 3.00 8.36 4.34
N THR A 37 1.91 7.76 3.89
CA THR A 37 1.31 6.59 4.55
C THR A 37 0.68 5.63 3.53
N SER A 38 0.31 4.45 3.99
CA SER A 38 -0.42 3.46 3.21
C SER A 38 -1.73 3.05 3.88
N CYS A 39 -2.75 2.76 3.07
CA CYS A 39 -4.06 2.34 3.55
C CYS A 39 -4.77 1.44 2.53
N PRO A 40 -5.85 0.74 2.92
CA PRO A 40 -6.73 0.09 1.96
C PRO A 40 -7.27 1.09 0.92
N PRO A 41 -7.53 0.68 -0.34
CA PRO A 41 -8.03 1.57 -1.39
C PRO A 41 -9.29 2.34 -0.99
N GLU A 42 -10.17 1.69 -0.22
CA GLU A 42 -11.44 2.25 0.27
C GLU A 42 -11.25 3.45 1.21
N ALA A 43 -10.17 3.45 2.01
CA ALA A 43 -9.85 4.52 2.95
C ALA A 43 -9.03 5.67 2.30
N SER A 44 -8.65 5.53 1.03
CA SER A 44 -7.71 6.46 0.37
C SER A 44 -8.31 7.81 -0.03
N ASN A 45 -9.59 8.06 0.25
CA ASN A 45 -10.27 9.31 -0.15
C ASN A 45 -9.79 10.54 0.63
N VAL A 46 -9.20 10.34 1.80
CA VAL A 46 -8.64 11.41 2.64
C VAL A 46 -7.22 11.83 2.21
N MET A 47 -6.59 11.09 1.29
CA MET A 47 -5.24 11.40 0.81
C MET A 47 -5.26 12.52 -0.22
N LYS A 48 -4.36 13.49 -0.09
CA LYS A 48 -4.21 14.61 -1.05
C LYS A 48 -3.66 14.16 -2.40
N ALA A 49 -2.79 13.16 -2.38
CA ALA A 49 -2.23 12.51 -3.57
C ALA A 49 -2.02 11.03 -3.26
N LYS A 50 -2.33 10.15 -4.21
CA LYS A 50 -2.29 8.70 -3.99
C LYS A 50 -1.91 7.92 -5.24
N VAL A 51 -1.39 6.73 -5.00
CA VAL A 51 -1.06 5.71 -6.01
C VAL A 51 -1.55 4.36 -5.49
N LEU A 52 -2.17 3.56 -6.36
CA LEU A 52 -2.55 2.19 -6.03
C LEU A 52 -1.44 1.22 -6.45
N VAL A 53 -1.09 0.30 -5.56
CA VAL A 53 -0.10 -0.75 -5.81
C VAL A 53 -0.68 -2.12 -5.49
N ILE A 54 -0.24 -3.12 -6.26
CA ILE A 54 -0.55 -4.53 -6.06
C ILE A 54 0.76 -5.34 -6.07
N PRO A 55 0.76 -6.59 -5.58
CA PRO A 55 1.87 -7.51 -5.81
C PRO A 55 2.18 -7.66 -7.30
N GLY A 56 3.46 -7.67 -7.65
CA GLY A 56 3.90 -7.69 -9.04
C GLY A 56 5.38 -8.05 -9.20
N GLU A 57 6.06 -7.38 -10.12
CA GLU A 57 7.42 -7.75 -10.56
C GLU A 57 8.46 -6.65 -10.31
N ILE A 58 8.01 -5.44 -9.99
CA ILE A 58 8.88 -4.27 -9.78
C ILE A 58 9.50 -4.35 -8.38
N GLU A 59 10.82 -4.26 -8.31
CA GLU A 59 11.57 -4.19 -7.04
C GLU A 59 11.13 -2.98 -6.20
N LYS A 60 11.13 -3.15 -4.88
CA LYS A 60 10.64 -2.15 -3.92
C LYS A 60 11.26 -0.76 -4.11
N LEU A 61 12.57 -0.69 -4.32
CA LEU A 61 13.28 0.58 -4.52
C LEU A 61 12.84 1.28 -5.81
N THR A 62 12.70 0.53 -6.90
CA THR A 62 12.24 1.06 -8.18
C THR A 62 10.79 1.53 -8.08
N ALA A 63 9.93 0.76 -7.42
CA ALA A 63 8.56 1.16 -7.16
C ALA A 63 8.49 2.45 -6.34
N ALA A 64 9.29 2.58 -5.28
CA ALA A 64 9.34 3.79 -4.45
C ALA A 64 9.75 5.04 -5.25
N LYS A 65 10.73 4.93 -6.15
CA LYS A 65 11.14 6.03 -7.05
C LYS A 65 9.99 6.46 -7.97
N MET A 66 9.31 5.49 -8.60
CA MET A 66 8.16 5.77 -9.46
C MET A 66 7.00 6.41 -8.68
N ILE A 67 6.70 5.92 -7.48
CA ILE A 67 5.68 6.49 -6.60
C ILE A 67 6.02 7.93 -6.23
N LYS A 68 7.28 8.21 -5.88
CA LYS A 68 7.75 9.56 -5.56
C LYS A 68 7.50 10.54 -6.71
N GLU A 69 7.79 10.13 -7.95
CA GLU A 69 7.54 10.95 -9.13
C GLU A 69 6.05 11.22 -9.36
N VAL A 70 5.22 10.19 -9.22
CA VAL A 70 3.76 10.33 -9.37
C VAL A 70 3.19 11.25 -8.30
N LEU A 71 3.54 11.03 -7.02
CA LEU A 71 3.08 11.85 -5.91
C LEU A 71 3.54 13.31 -6.04
N LYS A 72 4.78 13.54 -6.48
CA LYS A 72 5.29 14.90 -6.73
C LYS A 72 4.49 15.62 -7.82
N ASN A 73 4.12 14.93 -8.89
CA ASN A 73 3.32 15.50 -9.97
C ASN A 73 1.87 15.78 -9.54
N GLU A 74 1.26 14.88 -8.78
CA GLU A 74 -0.11 15.08 -8.26
C GLU A 74 -0.15 16.22 -7.24
N LEU A 75 0.82 16.28 -6.31
CA LEU A 75 0.88 17.34 -5.31
C LEU A 75 1.07 18.73 -5.93
N LYS A 76 1.86 18.86 -7.01
CA LYS A 76 2.01 20.13 -7.74
C LYS A 76 0.69 20.67 -8.30
N LYS A 77 -0.26 19.79 -8.64
CA LYS A 77 -1.58 20.19 -9.15
C LYS A 77 -2.50 20.65 -8.03
N VAL A 78 -2.40 20.02 -6.86
CA VAL A 78 -3.29 20.27 -5.72
C VAL A 78 -2.79 21.44 -4.86
N THR A 79 -1.48 21.61 -4.74
CA THR A 79 -0.86 22.56 -3.81
C THR A 79 0.36 23.21 -4.47
N SER A 80 0.48 24.54 -4.38
CA SER A 80 1.65 25.29 -4.91
C SER A 80 2.95 25.04 -4.12
N MET A 81 2.87 24.31 -3.01
CA MET A 81 3.98 23.99 -2.12
C MET A 81 4.71 22.74 -2.60
N SER A 82 6.02 22.85 -2.83
CA SER A 82 6.87 21.68 -3.05
C SER A 82 7.09 20.97 -1.72
N LEU A 83 6.25 19.97 -1.43
CA LEU A 83 6.48 19.08 -0.30
C LEU A 83 7.72 18.22 -0.60
N TYR A 84 8.68 18.21 0.31
CA TYR A 84 9.82 17.30 0.22
C TYR A 84 9.34 15.89 0.55
N LEU A 85 9.17 15.05 -0.46
CA LEU A 85 8.92 13.62 -0.25
C LEU A 85 10.25 12.89 -0.10
N ASP A 86 10.49 12.36 1.08
CA ASP A 86 11.65 11.53 1.33
C ASP A 86 11.46 10.11 0.74
N LEU A 87 12.54 9.53 0.20
CA LEU A 87 12.46 8.20 -0.42
C LEU A 87 12.33 7.09 0.64
N ASP A 88 13.00 7.25 1.78
CA ASP A 88 12.96 6.27 2.86
C ASP A 88 11.57 6.22 3.51
N GLU A 89 10.86 7.36 3.61
CA GLU A 89 9.46 7.38 4.06
C GLU A 89 8.56 6.54 3.15
N ILE A 90 8.67 6.70 1.82
CA ILE A 90 7.91 5.91 0.85
C ILE A 90 8.27 4.42 0.97
N MET A 91 9.55 4.11 1.15
CA MET A 91 10.01 2.74 1.34
C MET A 91 9.49 2.11 2.65
N ARG A 92 9.36 2.89 3.72
CA ARG A 92 8.77 2.43 4.99
C ARG A 92 7.27 2.20 4.88
N ALA A 93 6.56 3.02 4.11
CA ALA A 93 5.12 2.85 3.88
C ALA A 93 4.78 1.65 2.99
N LEU A 94 5.73 1.17 2.18
CA LEU A 94 5.58 -0.02 1.34
C LEU A 94 5.87 -1.32 2.12
N PRO A 95 5.06 -2.38 1.91
CA PRO A 95 5.38 -3.74 2.36
C PRO A 95 6.72 -4.26 1.79
N SER A 96 7.10 -5.47 2.19
CA SER A 96 8.18 -6.20 1.51
C SER A 96 7.69 -6.83 0.21
N GLY A 97 8.62 -7.12 -0.71
CA GLY A 97 8.35 -7.83 -1.95
C GLY A 97 8.37 -6.95 -3.20
N LYS A 98 7.67 -7.42 -4.22
CA LYS A 98 7.62 -6.82 -5.56
C LYS A 98 6.23 -6.28 -5.86
N PHE A 99 6.19 -5.22 -6.65
CA PHE A 99 4.98 -4.42 -6.85
C PHE A 99 4.64 -4.25 -8.32
N ARG A 100 3.40 -3.88 -8.59
CA ARG A 100 2.95 -3.31 -9.85
C ARG A 100 2.11 -2.09 -9.51
N ILE A 101 2.45 -0.97 -10.15
CA ILE A 101 1.75 0.30 -9.94
C ILE A 101 0.56 0.35 -10.88
N LEU A 102 -0.63 0.53 -10.31
CA LEU A 102 -1.85 0.76 -11.08
C LEU A 102 -1.91 2.26 -11.41
N ARG A 103 -1.68 2.60 -12.69
CA ARG A 103 -1.95 3.95 -13.19
C ARG A 103 -3.46 4.14 -13.33
N ARG A 104 -4.01 5.13 -12.63
CA ARG A 104 -5.34 5.69 -12.88
C ARG A 104 -5.18 7.18 -13.16
#